data_AF-A0A150GJA0-F1
#
_entry.id   AF-A0A150GJA0-F1
#
_cell.length_a   1.000
_cell.length_b   1.000
_cell.length_c   1.000
_cell.angle_alpha   90.00
_cell.angle_beta   90.00
_cell.angle_gamma   90.00
#
_symmetry.space_group_name_H-M   'P 1'
#
loop_
_entity.id
_entity.type
_entity.pdbx_description
1 polymer ?
#
loop_
_entity_poly.entity_id
_entity_poly.type
_entity_poly.pdbx_seq_one_letter_code
_entity_poly.pdbx_strand_id
1 'polypeptide(L)'
;MGPGPSAGGVNSSGPSKRDPDAAVALLHAAGDDREALAEAIAEAAFLDATPGDHRQKLRAARTRLRQLNLAAARADSADRSPHAKAEYSVDDFERLAGQYEKLNWRMVSKPGGATVKPDDFYRLYALHMQAPQATQGDNSSERPMWAERGGLDFEGRARWDAWTALRGTDSAKARLRFVKLFHEFVPAALYKDTRAAVLAPAPAS
;
A
#
# COMPACT_ATOMS: atom_id res chain seq x y z
N MET A 1 21.49 -85.88 3.58
CA MET A 1 22.32 -85.28 4.64
C MET A 1 22.73 -83.89 4.18
N GLY A 2 22.50 -82.87 5.00
CA GLY A 2 23.11 -81.54 4.83
C GLY A 2 22.08 -80.42 4.55
N PRO A 3 22.06 -79.33 5.34
CA PRO A 3 20.97 -78.35 5.48
C PRO A 3 21.10 -77.23 4.41
N GLY A 4 20.21 -76.26 4.18
CA GLY A 4 19.16 -75.57 4.93
C GLY A 4 19.06 -74.15 4.30
N PRO A 5 17.89 -73.49 4.30
CA PRO A 5 17.67 -72.23 3.57
C PRO A 5 18.14 -71.02 4.37
N SER A 6 18.81 -70.05 3.72
CA SER A 6 19.08 -68.74 4.31
C SER A 6 18.18 -67.68 3.69
N ALA A 7 17.31 -67.15 4.54
CA ALA A 7 16.42 -66.04 4.32
C ALA A 7 17.17 -64.69 4.31
N GLY A 8 16.49 -63.69 3.73
CA GLY A 8 16.37 -62.39 4.39
C GLY A 8 17.39 -61.34 3.99
N GLY A 9 16.92 -60.38 3.19
CA GLY A 9 17.60 -59.13 2.94
C GLY A 9 16.67 -58.12 2.26
N VAL A 10 15.48 -57.93 2.82
CA VAL A 10 14.57 -56.87 2.41
C VAL A 10 15.24 -55.56 2.81
N ASN A 11 15.76 -54.80 1.84
CA ASN A 11 16.24 -53.44 2.08
C ASN A 11 15.04 -52.56 2.43
N SER A 12 14.77 -52.44 3.71
CA SER A 12 13.85 -51.46 4.28
C SER A 12 14.43 -50.07 4.10
N SER A 13 13.91 -49.33 3.14
CA SER A 13 14.04 -47.86 3.06
C SER A 13 13.36 -47.23 4.28
N GLY A 14 14.15 -46.99 5.32
CA GLY A 14 13.74 -46.16 6.46
C GLY A 14 13.52 -44.70 6.04
N PRO A 15 12.75 -43.91 6.82
CA PRO A 15 12.33 -42.57 6.44
C PRO A 15 13.54 -41.65 6.29
N SER A 16 13.56 -40.88 5.19
CA SER A 16 14.60 -39.89 4.88
C SER A 16 14.90 -39.03 6.11
N LYS A 17 16.14 -39.12 6.63
CA LYS A 17 16.64 -38.22 7.67
C LYS A 17 16.57 -36.81 7.07
N ARG A 18 15.78 -35.91 7.69
CA ARG A 18 15.77 -34.49 7.31
C ARG A 18 17.20 -33.96 7.42
N ASP A 19 17.79 -33.66 6.28
CA ASP A 19 19.19 -33.24 6.17
C ASP A 19 19.34 -31.78 6.65
N PRO A 20 20.14 -31.51 7.71
CA PRO A 20 20.36 -30.16 8.20
C PRO A 20 21.00 -29.21 7.18
N ASP A 21 21.85 -29.71 6.30
CA ASP A 21 22.52 -28.91 5.28
C ASP A 21 21.54 -28.50 4.17
N ALA A 22 20.70 -29.44 3.71
CA ALA A 22 19.63 -29.15 2.76
C ALA A 22 18.62 -28.13 3.32
N ALA A 23 18.23 -28.26 4.59
CA ALA A 23 17.31 -27.32 5.24
C ALA A 23 17.93 -25.90 5.32
N VAL A 24 19.22 -25.80 5.64
CA VAL A 24 19.95 -24.52 5.60
C VAL A 24 20.02 -23.95 4.18
N ALA A 25 20.28 -24.78 3.17
CA ALA A 25 20.33 -24.33 1.79
C ALA A 25 19.00 -23.72 1.33
N LEU A 26 17.86 -24.31 1.74
CA LEU A 26 16.53 -23.75 1.48
C LEU A 26 16.31 -22.39 2.14
N LEU A 27 16.76 -22.22 3.39
CA LEU A 27 16.70 -20.91 4.08
C LEU A 27 17.51 -19.84 3.34
N HIS A 28 18.66 -20.21 2.77
CA HIS A 28 19.47 -19.30 1.96
C HIS A 28 18.84 -19.00 0.60
N ALA A 29 18.30 -20.02 -0.08
CA ALA A 29 17.66 -19.89 -1.38
C ALA A 29 16.41 -19.00 -1.34
N ALA A 30 15.65 -19.05 -0.24
CA ALA A 30 14.47 -18.20 -0.04
C ALA A 30 14.80 -16.69 -0.02
N GLY A 31 16.01 -16.31 0.36
CA GLY A 31 16.46 -14.91 0.29
C GLY A 31 15.54 -13.94 1.06
N ASP A 32 14.97 -12.97 0.36
CA ASP A 32 14.02 -11.97 0.89
C ASP A 32 12.56 -12.24 0.50
N ASP A 33 12.28 -13.36 -0.16
CA ASP A 33 10.91 -13.78 -0.41
C ASP A 33 10.26 -14.22 0.91
N ARG A 34 9.28 -13.44 1.38
CA ARG A 34 8.62 -13.66 2.67
C ARG A 34 7.90 -15.01 2.75
N GLU A 35 7.28 -15.44 1.66
CA GLU A 35 6.48 -16.67 1.64
C GLU A 35 7.42 -17.87 1.61
N ALA A 36 8.37 -17.86 0.67
CA ALA A 36 9.37 -18.93 0.57
C ALA A 36 10.22 -19.05 1.84
N LEU A 37 10.56 -17.93 2.50
CA LEU A 37 11.32 -17.95 3.75
C LEU A 37 10.49 -18.50 4.92
N ALA A 38 9.19 -18.20 4.97
CA ALA A 38 8.30 -18.74 5.99
C ALA A 38 8.14 -20.26 5.86
N GLU A 39 7.98 -20.76 4.64
CA GLU A 39 7.91 -22.20 4.34
C GLU A 39 9.23 -22.90 4.70
N ALA A 40 10.37 -22.37 4.26
CA ALA A 40 11.68 -22.93 4.58
C ALA A 40 11.95 -22.93 6.10
N ILE A 41 11.49 -21.93 6.85
CA ILE A 41 11.58 -21.91 8.33
C ILE A 41 10.72 -23.00 8.96
N ALA A 42 9.53 -23.25 8.42
CA ALA A 42 8.64 -24.31 8.91
C ALA A 42 9.26 -25.69 8.67
N GLU A 43 9.83 -25.92 7.50
CA GLU A 43 10.53 -27.16 7.16
C GLU A 43 11.79 -27.36 8.00
N ALA A 44 12.54 -26.28 8.26
CA ALA A 44 13.77 -26.30 9.05
C ALA A 44 13.54 -26.28 10.57
N ALA A 45 12.29 -26.30 11.06
CA ALA A 45 11.98 -26.20 12.49
C ALA A 45 12.64 -27.29 13.36
N PHE A 46 12.94 -28.46 12.78
CA PHE A 46 13.65 -29.54 13.47
C PHE A 46 15.09 -29.14 13.89
N LEU A 47 15.69 -28.13 13.25
CA LEU A 47 17.03 -27.63 13.60
C LEU A 47 17.09 -26.99 14.99
N ASP A 48 15.96 -26.70 15.65
CA ASP A 48 15.94 -26.23 17.04
C ASP A 48 16.52 -27.25 18.02
N ALA A 49 16.39 -28.54 17.71
CA ALA A 49 16.94 -29.64 18.49
C ALA A 49 18.40 -29.96 18.13
N THR A 50 18.92 -29.40 17.03
CA THR A 50 20.30 -29.63 16.57
C THR A 50 21.25 -28.64 17.28
N PRO A 51 22.28 -29.11 18.02
CA PRO A 51 23.30 -28.23 18.56
C PRO A 51 24.16 -27.60 17.45
N GLY A 52 24.60 -26.35 17.64
CA GLY A 52 25.61 -25.72 16.77
C GLY A 52 25.05 -24.77 15.70
N ASP A 53 25.81 -24.65 14.60
CA ASP A 53 25.65 -23.61 13.56
C ASP A 53 24.29 -23.64 12.85
N HIS A 54 23.74 -24.83 12.57
CA HIS A 54 22.43 -24.97 11.91
C HIS A 54 21.30 -24.29 12.70
N ARG A 55 21.33 -24.36 14.03
CA ARG A 55 20.35 -23.66 14.89
C ARG A 55 20.53 -22.16 14.83
N GLN A 56 21.77 -21.67 14.73
CA GLN A 56 22.05 -20.25 14.58
C GLN A 56 21.51 -19.74 13.22
N LYS A 57 21.68 -20.53 12.15
CA LYS A 57 21.14 -20.24 10.82
C LYS A 57 19.60 -20.19 10.81
N LEU A 58 18.92 -21.13 11.46
CA LEU A 58 17.46 -21.07 11.64
C LEU A 58 17.02 -19.81 12.39
N ARG A 59 17.73 -19.44 13.46
CA ARG A 59 17.44 -18.20 14.23
C ARG A 59 17.67 -16.94 13.40
N ALA A 60 18.73 -16.90 12.60
CA ALA A 60 19.01 -15.81 11.68
C ALA A 60 17.89 -15.67 10.64
N ALA A 61 17.45 -16.79 10.05
CA ALA A 61 16.32 -16.81 9.10
C ALA A 61 15.01 -16.30 9.73
N ARG A 62 14.66 -16.77 10.95
CA ARG A 62 13.49 -16.26 11.70
C ARG A 62 13.58 -14.76 11.99
N THR A 63 14.78 -14.28 12.34
CA THR A 63 15.03 -12.85 12.55
C THR A 63 14.85 -12.07 11.26
N ARG A 64 15.37 -12.57 10.13
CA ARG A 64 15.18 -11.97 8.81
C ARG A 64 13.70 -11.90 8.42
N LEU A 65 12.95 -13.00 8.56
CA LEU A 65 11.50 -13.01 8.29
C LEU A 65 10.76 -11.98 9.15
N ARG A 66 11.11 -11.86 10.44
CA ARG A 66 10.55 -10.81 11.30
C ARG A 66 10.88 -9.41 10.78
N GLN A 67 12.12 -9.15 10.35
CA GLN A 67 12.49 -7.85 9.79
C GLN A 67 11.76 -7.56 8.48
N LEU A 68 11.61 -8.54 7.59
CA LEU A 68 10.83 -8.40 6.35
C LEU A 68 9.36 -8.08 6.63
N ASN A 69 8.76 -8.76 7.61
CA ASN A 69 7.39 -8.48 8.04
C ASN A 69 7.25 -7.08 8.66
N LEU A 70 8.21 -6.65 9.49
CA LEU A 70 8.23 -5.31 10.05
C LEU A 70 8.45 -4.23 8.98
N ALA A 71 9.32 -4.48 8.00
CA ALA A 71 9.56 -3.57 6.89
C ALA A 71 8.31 -3.42 6.03
N ALA A 72 7.63 -4.52 5.72
CA ALA A 72 6.35 -4.50 5.01
C ALA A 72 5.27 -3.75 5.80
N ALA A 73 5.11 -4.04 7.10
CA ALA A 73 4.16 -3.33 7.95
C ALA A 73 4.49 -1.82 8.06
N ARG A 74 5.78 -1.46 8.06
CA ARG A 74 6.22 -0.05 8.01
C ARG A 74 5.89 0.60 6.67
N ALA A 75 6.11 -0.08 5.56
CA ALA A 75 5.72 0.41 4.23
C ALA A 75 4.21 0.64 4.16
N ASP A 76 3.41 -0.34 4.59
CA ASP A 76 1.95 -0.22 4.67
C ASP A 76 1.52 0.96 5.57
N SER A 77 2.21 1.18 6.69
CA SER A 77 1.94 2.30 7.59
C SER A 77 2.42 3.65 7.07
N ALA A 78 3.47 3.68 6.25
CA ALA A 78 4.01 4.90 5.65
C ALA A 78 3.10 5.43 4.55
N ASP A 79 2.41 4.52 3.85
CA ASP A 79 1.38 4.86 2.88
C ASP A 79 0.05 5.23 3.54
N ARG A 80 -0.25 4.66 4.72
CA ARG A 80 -1.44 5.01 5.49
C ARG A 80 -1.31 6.40 6.12
N SER A 81 -2.28 7.28 5.83
CA SER A 81 -2.31 8.61 6.44
C SER A 81 -2.42 8.54 7.97
N PRO A 82 -1.63 9.35 8.71
CA PRO A 82 -1.75 9.46 10.17
C PRO A 82 -3.05 10.16 10.61
N HIS A 83 -3.80 10.71 9.65
CA HIS A 83 -5.04 11.44 9.90
C HIS A 83 -6.30 10.61 9.63
N ALA A 84 -6.16 9.32 9.31
CA ALA A 84 -7.29 8.42 9.15
C ALA A 84 -8.11 8.32 10.45
N LYS A 85 -9.45 8.36 10.32
CA LYS A 85 -10.40 8.27 11.44
C LYS A 85 -11.27 7.02 11.27
N ALA A 86 -11.83 6.54 12.38
CA ALA A 86 -12.83 5.46 12.32
C ALA A 86 -14.13 5.93 11.64
N GLU A 87 -14.49 7.20 11.85
CA GLU A 87 -15.72 7.82 11.34
C GLU A 87 -15.43 9.21 10.77
N TYR A 88 -16.23 9.61 9.80
CA TYR A 88 -16.11 10.88 9.06
C TYR A 88 -17.45 11.60 9.08
N SER A 89 -17.46 12.93 9.28
CA SER A 89 -18.67 13.75 9.20
C SER A 89 -18.67 14.61 7.94
N VAL A 90 -19.84 14.75 7.32
CA VAL A 90 -20.05 15.67 6.18
C VAL A 90 -19.90 17.13 6.59
N ASP A 91 -20.06 17.45 7.88
CA ASP A 91 -19.95 18.83 8.40
C ASP A 91 -18.56 19.44 8.18
N ASP A 92 -17.53 18.60 8.08
CA ASP A 92 -16.16 19.03 7.79
C ASP A 92 -15.97 19.47 6.32
N PHE A 93 -16.89 19.11 5.42
CA PHE A 93 -16.72 19.27 3.97
C PHE A 93 -16.40 20.70 3.55
N GLU A 94 -17.24 21.68 3.89
CA GLU A 94 -17.09 23.07 3.41
C GLU A 94 -15.74 23.67 3.85
N ARG A 95 -15.35 23.39 5.09
CA ARG A 95 -14.09 23.85 5.67
C ARG A 95 -12.89 23.21 4.95
N LEU A 96 -12.92 21.90 4.71
CA LEU A 96 -11.82 21.18 4.06
C LEU A 96 -11.73 21.51 2.56
N ALA A 97 -12.86 21.67 1.88
CA ALA A 97 -12.95 22.07 0.48
C ALA A 97 -12.33 23.47 0.26
N GLY A 98 -12.47 24.40 1.21
CA GLY A 98 -11.81 25.71 1.15
C GLY A 98 -10.29 25.71 1.37
N GLN A 99 -9.70 24.56 1.73
CA GLN A 99 -8.29 24.45 2.16
C GLN A 99 -7.47 23.46 1.34
N TYR A 100 -8.06 22.41 0.75
CA TYR A 100 -7.29 21.33 0.12
C TYR A 100 -6.35 21.82 -1.00
N GLU A 101 -6.75 22.80 -1.82
CA GLU A 101 -5.89 23.34 -2.88
C GLU A 101 -4.67 24.09 -2.35
N LYS A 102 -4.73 24.59 -1.11
CA LYS A 102 -3.66 25.37 -0.47
C LYS A 102 -2.62 24.48 0.22
N LEU A 103 -2.83 23.17 0.27
CA LEU A 103 -1.84 22.24 0.80
C LEU A 103 -0.59 22.23 -0.09
N ASN A 104 0.54 21.83 0.49
CA ASN A 104 1.83 21.83 -0.20
C ASN A 104 1.99 20.60 -1.11
N TRP A 105 1.17 20.50 -2.15
CA TRP A 105 1.15 19.37 -3.09
C TRP A 105 2.48 19.20 -3.83
N ARG A 106 2.92 17.95 -3.98
CA ARG A 106 4.09 17.64 -4.81
C ARG A 106 3.77 17.81 -6.28
N MET A 107 4.80 18.04 -7.08
CA MET A 107 4.72 17.85 -8.52
C MET A 107 5.31 16.48 -8.87
N VAL A 108 4.58 15.71 -9.66
CA VAL A 108 4.94 14.35 -10.10
C VAL A 108 5.15 14.36 -11.60
N SER A 109 6.31 13.89 -12.04
CA SER A 109 6.58 13.62 -13.45
C SER A 109 5.93 12.29 -13.86
N LYS A 110 5.06 12.34 -14.87
CA LYS A 110 4.45 11.16 -15.48
C LYS A 110 5.15 10.83 -16.81
N PRO A 111 5.04 9.59 -17.31
CA PRO A 111 5.52 9.24 -18.64
C PRO A 111 4.97 10.19 -19.71
N GLY A 112 5.79 10.54 -20.70
CA GLY A 112 5.42 11.55 -21.71
C GLY A 112 5.69 13.00 -21.31
N GLY A 113 6.44 13.24 -20.23
CA GLY A 113 6.94 14.57 -19.85
C GLY A 113 5.94 15.45 -19.10
N ALA A 114 4.74 14.93 -18.81
CA ALA A 114 3.75 15.66 -18.02
C ALA A 114 4.22 15.85 -16.58
N THR A 115 4.10 17.07 -16.06
CA THR A 115 4.36 17.39 -14.65
C THR A 115 3.07 17.88 -14.03
N VAL A 116 2.48 17.06 -13.17
CA VAL A 116 1.13 17.23 -12.63
C VAL A 116 1.12 16.99 -11.12
N LYS A 117 0.03 17.33 -10.43
CA LYS A 117 -0.13 16.96 -9.02
C LYS A 117 -0.39 15.44 -8.88
N PRO A 118 -0.26 14.86 -7.68
CA PRO A 118 -0.67 13.49 -7.42
C PRO A 118 -2.15 13.27 -7.71
N ASP A 119 -2.50 12.03 -8.05
CA ASP A 119 -3.87 11.65 -8.40
C ASP A 119 -4.89 11.98 -7.29
N ASP A 120 -4.46 11.93 -6.03
CA ASP A 120 -5.31 12.30 -4.88
C ASP A 120 -5.77 13.76 -4.89
N PHE A 121 -4.95 14.68 -5.42
CA PHE A 121 -5.38 16.06 -5.64
C PHE A 121 -6.57 16.11 -6.61
N TYR A 122 -6.47 15.42 -7.75
CA TYR A 122 -7.52 15.43 -8.76
C TYR A 122 -8.78 14.68 -8.30
N ARG A 123 -8.62 13.63 -7.48
CA ARG A 123 -9.76 12.97 -6.83
C ARG A 123 -10.48 13.89 -5.85
N LEU A 124 -9.75 14.66 -5.03
CA LEU A 124 -10.35 15.67 -4.15
C LEU A 124 -11.05 16.75 -4.97
N TYR A 125 -10.42 17.27 -6.02
CA TYR A 125 -11.03 18.22 -6.95
C TYR A 125 -12.33 17.66 -7.54
N ALA A 126 -12.29 16.44 -8.08
CA ALA A 126 -13.44 15.78 -8.66
C ALA A 126 -14.59 15.61 -7.66
N LEU A 127 -14.27 15.15 -6.44
CA LEU A 127 -15.27 14.99 -5.38
C LEU A 127 -15.84 16.32 -4.93
N HIS A 128 -15.03 17.38 -4.87
CA HIS A 128 -15.49 18.74 -4.58
C HIS A 128 -16.46 19.25 -5.66
N MET A 129 -16.13 19.06 -6.94
CA MET A 129 -17.01 19.43 -8.06
C MET A 129 -18.31 18.60 -8.08
N GLN A 130 -18.23 17.32 -7.72
CA GLN A 130 -19.37 16.39 -7.64
C GLN A 130 -20.20 16.55 -6.35
N ALA A 131 -19.78 17.39 -5.41
CA ALA A 131 -20.40 17.57 -4.09
C ALA A 131 -21.14 18.92 -3.96
N PRO A 132 -22.04 19.30 -4.88
CA PRO A 132 -22.65 20.61 -4.87
C PRO A 132 -23.42 20.90 -3.59
N GLN A 133 -23.40 22.16 -3.16
CA GLN A 133 -24.58 22.78 -2.53
C GLN A 133 -25.36 23.60 -3.58
N ALA A 134 -24.72 24.02 -4.69
CA ALA A 134 -25.35 24.75 -5.80
C ALA A 134 -24.65 24.62 -7.20
N THR A 135 -23.53 23.87 -7.37
CA THR A 135 -22.71 23.95 -8.60
C THR A 135 -22.56 22.63 -9.36
N GLN A 136 -23.21 22.58 -10.52
CA GLN A 136 -23.01 21.70 -11.69
C GLN A 136 -23.22 20.18 -11.54
N GLY A 137 -22.75 19.53 -10.48
CA GLY A 137 -22.87 18.07 -10.34
C GLY A 137 -22.05 17.33 -11.40
N ASP A 138 -22.70 16.57 -12.27
CA ASP A 138 -22.01 15.81 -13.33
C ASP A 138 -21.28 16.72 -14.32
N ASN A 139 -20.06 16.35 -14.70
CA ASN A 139 -19.28 17.11 -15.67
C ASN A 139 -19.95 17.12 -17.06
N SER A 140 -20.28 18.32 -17.56
CA SER A 140 -20.82 18.55 -18.90
C SER A 140 -19.87 19.34 -19.82
N SER A 141 -18.68 19.69 -19.34
CA SER A 141 -17.69 20.47 -20.11
C SER A 141 -16.93 19.59 -21.11
N GLU A 142 -16.33 20.22 -22.12
CA GLU A 142 -15.43 19.53 -23.05
C GLU A 142 -14.06 19.27 -22.41
N ARG A 143 -13.44 18.15 -22.77
CA ARG A 143 -12.11 17.79 -22.27
C ARG A 143 -11.06 18.76 -22.85
N PRO A 144 -10.31 19.51 -22.01
CA PRO A 144 -9.36 20.48 -22.51
C PRO A 144 -8.22 19.80 -23.27
N MET A 145 -7.80 20.40 -24.38
CA MET A 145 -6.73 19.86 -25.23
C MET A 145 -5.44 20.67 -25.13
N TRP A 146 -5.55 21.99 -25.10
CA TRP A 146 -4.45 22.96 -25.17
C TRP A 146 -4.52 23.93 -23.99
N ALA A 147 -3.36 24.28 -23.42
CA ALA A 147 -3.29 25.30 -22.39
C ALA A 147 -3.37 26.70 -23.02
N GLU A 148 -3.82 27.70 -22.25
CA GLU A 148 -3.98 29.09 -22.72
C GLU A 148 -2.69 29.69 -23.29
N ARG A 149 -1.53 29.26 -22.78
CA ARG A 149 -0.21 29.75 -23.21
C ARG A 149 0.46 28.86 -24.27
N GLY A 150 -0.31 27.94 -24.88
CA GLY A 150 0.19 26.91 -25.79
C GLY A 150 0.70 25.66 -25.08
N GLY A 151 0.86 24.56 -25.83
CA GLY A 151 1.23 23.24 -25.30
C GLY A 151 0.04 22.42 -24.78
N LEU A 152 0.30 21.17 -24.41
CA LEU A 152 -0.74 20.25 -23.92
C LEU A 152 -1.17 20.61 -22.50
N ASP A 153 -2.48 20.71 -22.27
CA ASP A 153 -3.03 20.96 -20.93
C ASP A 153 -3.16 19.67 -20.12
N PHE A 154 -2.09 19.24 -19.46
CA PHE A 154 -2.10 18.02 -18.64
C PHE A 154 -2.91 18.20 -17.34
N GLU A 155 -2.86 19.38 -16.72
CA GLU A 155 -3.56 19.66 -15.46
C GLU A 155 -5.08 19.71 -15.69
N GLY A 156 -5.53 20.45 -16.71
CA GLY A 156 -6.94 20.53 -17.05
C GLY A 156 -7.51 19.18 -17.48
N ARG A 157 -6.74 18.40 -18.25
CA ARG A 157 -7.15 17.02 -18.61
C ARG A 157 -7.31 16.15 -17.38
N ALA A 158 -6.35 16.17 -16.46
CA ALA A 158 -6.41 15.36 -15.24
C ALA A 158 -7.60 15.75 -14.35
N ARG A 159 -7.89 17.05 -14.20
CA ARG A 159 -9.09 17.56 -13.51
C ARG A 159 -10.37 17.08 -14.18
N TRP A 160 -10.45 17.22 -15.50
CA TRP A 160 -11.62 16.81 -16.27
C TRP A 160 -11.84 15.30 -16.21
N ASP A 161 -10.78 14.50 -16.38
CA ASP A 161 -10.83 13.04 -16.36
C ASP A 161 -11.30 12.54 -14.99
N ALA A 162 -10.74 13.09 -13.91
CA ALA A 162 -11.12 12.74 -12.55
C ALA A 162 -12.58 13.11 -12.25
N TRP A 163 -13.05 14.29 -12.68
CA TRP A 163 -14.43 14.71 -12.46
C TRP A 163 -15.42 13.89 -13.29
N THR A 164 -15.14 13.66 -14.57
CA THR A 164 -15.97 12.83 -15.46
C THR A 164 -16.11 11.40 -14.94
N ALA A 165 -15.08 10.85 -14.29
CA ALA A 165 -15.12 9.52 -13.69
C ALA A 165 -16.12 9.39 -12.51
N LEU A 166 -16.56 10.50 -11.91
CA LEU A 166 -17.52 10.52 -10.81
C LEU A 166 -18.98 10.75 -11.24
N ARG A 167 -19.24 10.83 -12.55
CA ARG A 167 -20.59 11.02 -13.11
C ARG A 167 -21.60 10.05 -12.47
N GLY A 168 -22.76 10.58 -12.07
CA GLY A 168 -23.82 9.82 -11.41
C GLY A 168 -23.59 9.56 -9.92
N THR A 169 -22.52 10.09 -9.32
CA THR A 169 -22.33 10.01 -7.86
C THR A 169 -23.22 11.03 -7.16
N ASP A 170 -23.99 10.55 -6.18
CA ASP A 170 -24.82 11.37 -5.31
C ASP A 170 -24.01 12.41 -4.51
N SER A 171 -24.55 13.61 -4.35
CA SER A 171 -23.86 14.72 -3.69
C SER A 171 -23.49 14.43 -2.23
N ALA A 172 -24.36 13.79 -1.45
CA ALA A 172 -24.06 13.49 -0.05
C ALA A 172 -22.94 12.46 0.05
N LYS A 173 -22.95 11.47 -0.86
CA LYS A 173 -21.86 10.49 -0.98
C LYS A 173 -20.55 11.15 -1.40
N ALA A 174 -20.59 12.09 -2.34
CA ALA A 174 -19.41 12.83 -2.79
C ALA A 174 -18.78 13.64 -1.66
N ARG A 175 -19.59 14.36 -0.86
CA ARG A 175 -19.12 15.11 0.33
C ARG A 175 -18.44 14.20 1.34
N LEU A 176 -19.07 13.09 1.72
CA LEU A 176 -18.50 12.15 2.69
C LEU A 176 -17.20 11.52 2.16
N ARG A 177 -17.17 11.15 0.87
CA ARG A 177 -15.96 10.63 0.21
C ARG A 177 -14.85 11.67 0.16
N PHE A 178 -15.18 12.95 -0.05
CA PHE A 178 -14.20 14.04 -0.01
C PHE A 178 -13.56 14.13 1.38
N VAL A 179 -14.37 14.21 2.44
CA VAL A 179 -13.88 14.30 3.82
C VAL A 179 -12.99 13.10 4.14
N LYS A 180 -13.46 11.89 3.83
CA LYS A 180 -12.67 10.67 4.01
C LYS A 180 -11.34 10.74 3.26
N LEU A 181 -11.36 11.08 1.97
CA LEU A 181 -10.15 11.14 1.15
C LEU A 181 -9.16 12.19 1.68
N PHE A 182 -9.63 13.36 2.11
CA PHE A 182 -8.77 14.40 2.68
C PHE A 182 -7.98 13.87 3.88
N HIS A 183 -8.65 13.09 4.74
CA HIS A 183 -8.05 12.44 5.89
C HIS A 183 -7.11 11.29 5.51
N GLU A 184 -7.41 10.54 4.46
CA GLU A 184 -6.75 9.26 4.18
C GLU A 184 -5.68 9.29 3.08
N PHE A 185 -5.62 10.33 2.23
CA PHE A 185 -4.64 10.34 1.14
C PHE A 185 -3.21 10.24 1.66
N VAL A 186 -2.33 9.63 0.86
CA VAL A 186 -0.96 9.29 1.26
C VAL A 186 -0.17 10.55 1.61
N PRO A 187 0.53 10.63 2.77
CA PRO A 187 1.31 11.82 3.13
C PRO A 187 2.36 12.21 2.07
N ALA A 188 2.88 11.22 1.33
CA ALA A 188 3.82 11.41 0.25
C ALA A 188 3.28 12.23 -0.94
N ALA A 189 1.97 12.50 -1.00
CA ALA A 189 1.36 13.41 -1.98
C ALA A 189 1.72 14.90 -1.71
N LEU A 190 2.20 15.23 -0.51
CA LEU A 190 2.61 16.57 -0.12
C LEU A 190 4.13 16.66 0.05
N TYR A 191 4.74 17.81 -0.27
CA TYR A 191 6.15 18.06 0.07
C TYR A 191 6.35 18.09 1.59
N LYS A 192 5.32 18.54 2.32
CA LYS A 192 5.24 18.52 3.78
C LYS A 192 3.79 18.31 4.18
N ASP A 193 3.51 17.32 5.01
CA ASP A 193 2.16 17.09 5.52
C ASP A 193 1.82 18.12 6.61
N THR A 194 1.00 19.10 6.25
CA THR A 194 0.51 20.16 7.14
C THR A 194 -0.97 20.01 7.46
N ARG A 195 -1.58 18.87 7.10
CA ARG A 195 -3.02 18.63 7.32
C ARG A 195 -3.41 18.71 8.79
N ALA A 196 -2.53 18.35 9.72
CA ALA A 196 -2.78 18.48 11.16
C ALA A 196 -3.27 19.89 11.56
N ALA A 197 -2.71 20.96 10.96
CA ALA A 197 -3.11 22.33 11.25
C ALA A 197 -4.50 22.67 10.68
N VAL A 198 -4.85 22.10 9.53
CA VAL A 198 -6.17 22.26 8.92
C VAL A 198 -7.22 21.43 9.67
N LEU A 199 -6.84 20.27 10.17
CA LEU A 199 -7.73 19.33 10.87
C LEU A 199 -7.94 19.68 12.35
N ALA A 200 -7.12 20.55 12.91
CA ALA A 200 -7.30 21.03 14.27
C ALA A 200 -8.68 21.71 14.41
N PRO A 201 -9.41 21.48 15.51
CA PRO A 201 -10.65 22.19 15.78
C PRO A 201 -10.35 23.70 15.83
N ALA A 202 -11.24 24.52 15.26
CA ALA A 202 -11.11 25.97 15.35
C ALA A 202 -11.05 26.38 16.83
N PRO A 203 -10.21 27.37 17.21
CA PRO A 203 -10.16 27.84 18.58
C PRO A 203 -11.56 28.32 18.98
N ALA A 204 -12.08 27.80 20.10
CA ALA A 204 -13.32 28.30 20.69
C ALA A 204 -13.16 29.80 20.97
N SER A 205 -13.99 30.62 20.33
CA SER A 205 -14.07 32.07 20.55
C SER A 205 -15.03 32.38 21.70
#